data_AF-A0A923Q3R1-F1
#
_entry.id   AF-A0A923Q3R1-F1
#
_cell.length_a   1.000
_cell.length_b   1.000
_cell.length_c   1.000
_cell.angle_alpha   90.00
_cell.angle_beta   90.00
_cell.angle_gamma   90.00
#
_symmetry.space_group_name_H-M   'P 1'
#
loop_
_entity.id
_entity.type
_entity.pdbx_description
1 polymer ?
#
loop_
_entity_poly.entity_id
_entity_poly.type
_entity_poly.pdbx_seq_one_letter_code
_entity_poly.pdbx_strand_id
1 'polypeptide(L)' 'YVGPFTSIYFGCTLENTEIEHSIVLEESTIRGVGRIEDSLIGKQVEVSPSSALPRAHRLMLGDHSRVSIASTRG' A
#
# COMPACT_ATOMS: atom_id res chain seq x y z
N TYR A 1 5.71 -4.45 10.42
CA TYR A 1 4.86 -4.81 11.57
C TYR A 1 3.41 -4.82 11.11
N VAL A 2 2.62 -5.80 11.55
CA VAL A 2 1.18 -5.89 11.26
C VAL A 2 0.46 -5.63 12.57
N GLY A 3 -0.22 -4.49 12.68
CA GLY A 3 -0.94 -4.12 13.88
C GLY A 3 -2.42 -4.48 13.84
N PRO A 4 -3.21 -3.98 14.80
CA PRO A 4 -4.58 -4.42 15.05
C PRO A 4 -5.51 -4.04 13.90
N PHE A 5 -6.62 -4.77 13.83
CA PHE A 5 -7.69 -4.57 12.84
C PHE A 5 -7.22 -4.69 11.38
N THR A 6 -6.14 -5.44 11.16
CA THR A 6 -5.60 -5.72 9.83
C THR A 6 -5.91 -7.16 9.40
N SER A 7 -6.40 -7.32 8.17
CA SER A 7 -6.59 -8.62 7.53
C SER A 7 -5.67 -8.75 6.32
N ILE A 8 -4.87 -9.83 6.26
CA ILE A 8 -3.98 -10.14 5.15
C ILE A 8 -4.43 -11.46 4.53
N TYR A 9 -4.81 -11.45 3.25
CA TYR A 9 -5.29 -12.66 2.57
C TYR A 9 -4.13 -13.50 2.00
N PHE A 10 -4.44 -14.61 1.32
CA PHE A 10 -3.42 -15.59 0.91
C PHE A 10 -2.43 -15.01 -0.12
N GLY A 11 -1.18 -15.47 -0.06
CA GLY A 11 -0.15 -15.09 -1.04
C GLY A 11 0.38 -13.66 -0.94
N CYS A 12 -0.02 -12.90 0.09
CA CYS A 12 0.51 -11.55 0.28
C CYS A 12 1.96 -11.56 0.80
N THR A 13 2.74 -10.57 0.38
CA THR A 13 4.10 -10.34 0.90
C THR A 13 4.21 -8.92 1.45
N LEU A 14 4.56 -8.80 2.74
CA LEU A 14 4.79 -7.53 3.42
C LEU A 14 6.23 -7.49 3.93
N GLU A 15 7.04 -6.56 3.43
CA GLU A 15 8.45 -6.42 3.80
C GLU A 15 8.77 -4.96 4.10
N ASN A 16 9.52 -4.70 5.18
CA ASN A 16 10.01 -3.35 5.52
C ASN A 16 8.91 -2.28 5.51
N THR A 17 7.73 -2.61 6.04
CA THR A 17 6.56 -1.74 6.09
C THR A 17 5.75 -1.97 7.37
N GLU A 18 4.91 -1.00 7.72
CA GLU A 18 4.00 -1.04 8.85
C GLU A 18 2.57 -0.85 8.36
N ILE A 19 1.65 -1.69 8.84
CA ILE A 19 0.25 -1.65 8.40
C ILE A 19 -0.71 -1.90 9.57
N GLU A 20 -1.75 -1.06 9.69
CA GLU A 20 -2.82 -1.16 10.69
C GLU A 20 -4.18 -0.82 10.06
N HIS A 21 -5.30 -1.24 10.66
CA HIS A 21 -6.65 -0.86 10.22
C HIS A 21 -6.93 -1.08 8.72
N SER A 22 -6.38 -2.16 8.14
CA SER A 22 -6.36 -2.34 6.69
C SER A 22 -6.73 -3.76 6.24
N ILE A 23 -7.22 -3.89 5.01
CA ILE A 23 -7.48 -5.18 4.36
C ILE A 23 -6.56 -5.30 3.14
N VAL A 24 -5.80 -6.39 3.05
CA VAL A 24 -4.95 -6.71 1.88
C VAL A 24 -5.46 -7.99 1.24
N LEU A 25 -5.91 -7.89 -0.01
CA LEU A 25 -6.41 -9.03 -0.79
C LEU A 25 -5.26 -9.82 -1.45
N GLU A 26 -5.60 -10.96 -2.03
CA GLU A 26 -4.66 -12.00 -2.41
C GLU A 26 -3.54 -11.55 -3.37
N GLU A 27 -2.40 -12.22 -3.24
CA GLU A 27 -1.23 -12.09 -4.14
C GLU A 27 -0.66 -10.66 -4.23
N SER A 28 -0.95 -9.81 -3.25
CA SER A 28 -0.45 -8.44 -3.19
C SER A 28 0.90 -8.34 -2.49
N THR A 29 1.74 -7.43 -2.99
CA THR A 29 3.11 -7.20 -2.51
C THR A 29 3.24 -5.76 -2.03
N ILE A 30 3.65 -5.57 -0.78
CA ILE A 30 3.90 -4.26 -0.17
C ILE A 30 5.31 -4.28 0.40
N ARG A 31 6.21 -3.46 -0.15
CA ARG A 31 7.63 -3.50 0.20
C ARG A 31 8.20 -2.11 0.41
N GLY A 32 8.85 -1.85 1.53
CA GLY A 32 9.72 -0.68 1.74
C GLY A 32 9.02 0.68 1.72
N VAL A 33 7.69 0.71 1.83
CA VAL A 33 6.90 1.93 1.95
C VAL A 33 6.62 2.27 3.41
N GLY A 34 6.35 3.55 3.68
CA GLY A 34 5.96 4.04 5.00
C GLY A 34 4.66 3.43 5.53
N ARG A 35 4.22 3.87 6.71
CA ARG A 35 3.03 3.36 7.39
C ARG A 35 1.78 3.43 6.49
N ILE A 36 1.04 2.33 6.44
CA ILE A 36 -0.26 2.18 5.78
C ILE A 36 -1.34 2.06 6.86
N GLU A 37 -2.41 2.85 6.73
CA GLU A 37 -3.52 2.88 7.67
C GLU A 37 -4.83 3.09 6.90
N ASP A 38 -5.95 2.63 7.46
CA ASP A 38 -7.31 2.83 6.93
C ASP A 38 -7.46 2.50 5.43
N SER A 39 -6.85 1.40 5.00
CA SER A 39 -6.67 1.09 3.57
C SER A 39 -7.27 -0.25 3.15
N LEU A 40 -7.83 -0.28 1.94
CA LEU A 40 -8.16 -1.51 1.22
C LEU A 40 -7.18 -1.67 0.04
N ILE A 41 -6.31 -2.67 0.12
CA ILE A 41 -5.39 -3.04 -0.95
C ILE A 41 -6.02 -4.18 -1.75
N GLY A 42 -6.20 -3.95 -3.05
CA GLY A 42 -6.82 -4.89 -3.98
C GLY A 42 -6.02 -6.18 -4.19
N LYS A 43 -6.44 -6.98 -5.17
CA LYS A 43 -5.78 -8.24 -5.55
C LYS A 43 -4.60 -7.96 -6.46
N GLN A 44 -3.50 -8.69 -6.32
CA GLN A 44 -2.33 -8.58 -7.19
C GLN A 44 -1.79 -7.14 -7.30
N VAL A 45 -1.89 -6.38 -6.21
CA VAL A 45 -1.40 -5.00 -6.14
C VAL A 45 0.05 -4.99 -5.70
N GLU A 46 0.87 -4.16 -6.34
CA GLU A 46 2.21 -3.84 -5.90
C GLU A 46 2.26 -2.42 -5.31
N VAL A 47 2.78 -2.30 -4.09
CA VAL A 47 3.09 -1.03 -3.44
C VAL A 47 4.58 -1.01 -3.08
N SER A 48 5.35 -0.18 -3.78
CA SER A 48 6.80 -0.10 -3.64
C SER A 48 7.31 1.34 -3.83
N PRO A 49 8.48 1.69 -3.25
CA PRO A 49 9.14 2.95 -3.54
C PRO A 49 9.44 3.11 -5.03
N SER A 50 9.09 4.26 -5.58
CA SER A 50 9.57 4.64 -6.91
C SER A 50 11.06 5.02 -6.82
N SER A 51 11.91 4.27 -7.52
CA SER A 51 13.34 4.56 -7.67
C SER A 51 13.64 5.56 -8.81
N ALA A 52 12.64 5.92 -9.62
CA ALA A 52 12.83 6.84 -10.74
C ALA A 52 12.88 8.31 -10.28
N LEU A 53 13.66 9.11 -11.01
CA LEU A 53 13.68 10.56 -10.87
C LEU A 53 12.78 11.22 -11.92
N PRO A 54 12.08 12.32 -11.57
CA PRO A 54 11.97 12.92 -10.24
C PRO A 54 11.17 12.04 -9.26
N ARG A 55 11.43 12.18 -7.97
CA ARG A 55 10.67 11.45 -6.93
C ARG A 55 9.22 11.94 -6.96
N ALA A 56 8.32 11.04 -7.36
CA ALA A 56 6.90 11.32 -7.45
C ALA A 56 6.10 10.05 -7.16
N HIS A 57 4.85 10.23 -6.74
CA HIS A 57 3.88 9.15 -6.70
C HIS A 57 3.54 8.75 -8.13
N ARG A 58 3.67 7.47 -8.45
CA ARG A 58 3.13 6.87 -9.68
C ARG A 58 1.99 5.96 -9.32
N LEU A 59 0.84 6.23 -9.90
CA LEU A 59 -0.41 5.56 -9.57
C LEU A 59 -0.97 4.96 -10.85
N MET A 60 -1.22 3.65 -10.81
CA MET A 60 -2.03 2.96 -11.81
C MET A 60 -3.39 2.71 -11.19
N LEU A 61 -4.42 3.39 -11.70
CA LEU A 61 -5.76 3.41 -11.14
C LEU A 61 -6.76 2.98 -12.20
N GLY A 62 -7.53 1.93 -11.90
CA GLY A 62 -8.65 1.50 -12.73
C GLY A 62 -9.94 2.28 -12.43
N ASP A 63 -11.05 1.79 -12.98
CA ASP A 63 -12.35 2.42 -12.81
C ASP A 63 -12.84 2.40 -11.35
N HIS A 64 -13.56 3.44 -10.95
CA HIS A 64 -14.15 3.61 -9.60
C HIS A 64 -13.14 3.55 -8.44
N SER A 65 -11.88 3.89 -8.70
CA SER A 65 -10.83 3.93 -7.69
C SER A 65 -10.82 5.25 -6.90
N ARG A 66 -10.32 5.18 -5.66
CA ARG A 66 -10.04 6.35 -4.82
C ARG A 66 -8.63 6.24 -4.28
N VAL A 67 -7.89 7.34 -4.36
CA VAL A 67 -6.55 7.45 -3.77
C VAL A 67 -6.48 8.69 -2.88
N SER A 68 -5.88 8.52 -1.70
CA SER A 68 -5.51 9.62 -0.81
C SER A 68 -4.00 9.64 -0.72
N ILE A 69 -3.38 10.75 -1.10
CA ILE A 69 -1.92 10.92 -1.06
C ILE A 69 -1.58 11.76 0.16
N ALA A 70 -0.66 11.27 0.98
CA ALA A 70 -0.10 12.05 2.09
C ALA A 70 0.54 13.32 1.53
N SER A 71 -0.03 14.48 1.88
CA SER A 71 0.57 15.76 1.54
C SER A 71 1.60 16.12 2.61
N THR A 72 2.86 16.23 2.20
CA THR A 72 3.86 16.92 3.01
C THR A 72 3.47 18.40 2.99
N ARG A 73 2.83 18.90 4.05
CA ARG A 73 2.78 20.36 4.23
C ARG A 73 4.23 20.84 4.31
N GLY A 74 4.60 21.75 3.42
CA GLY A 74 5.82 22.54 3.56
C GLY A 74 5.77 23.40 4.82
#